data_AF-A0A561DZZ5-F1
#
_entry.id   AF-A0A561DZZ5-F1
#
_cell.length_a   1.000
_cell.length_b   1.000
_cell.length_c   1.000
_cell.angle_alpha   90.00
_cell.angle_beta   90.00
_cell.angle_gamma   90.00
#
_symmetry.space_group_name_H-M   'P 1'
#
loop_
_entity.id
_entity.type
_entity.pdbx_description
1 polymer ?
#
loop_
_entity_poly.entity_id
_entity_poly.type
_entity_poly.pdbx_seq_one_letter_code
_entity_poly.pdbx_strand_id
1 'polypeptide(L)'
;MNAMQEKLFLELRQTKEEIENSLQKKQKQSWLTSILKAELADINSAIQKFEEGKFGQCETSGEFIPEDLLKMIPTIKSLKDTEDLEYYYKKPLSSAFL
;
A
#
# COMPACT_ATOMS: atom_id res chain seq x y z
N MET A 1 4.34 -4.07 16.81
CA MET A 1 4.22 -4.66 15.46
C MET A 1 4.49 -6.15 15.56
N ASN A 2 3.78 -6.96 14.78
CA ASN A 2 4.07 -8.40 14.65
C ASN A 2 5.12 -8.68 13.55
N ALA A 3 5.59 -9.92 13.42
CA ALA A 3 6.63 -10.28 12.45
C ALA A 3 6.22 -10.00 10.99
N MET A 4 4.94 -10.17 10.65
CA MET A 4 4.43 -9.85 9.32
C MET A 4 4.49 -8.34 9.05
N GLN A 5 4.01 -7.53 9.99
CA GLN A 5 4.03 -6.08 9.93
C GLN A 5 5.45 -5.52 9.83
N GLU A 6 6.40 -6.09 10.57
CA GLU A 6 7.82 -5.72 10.50
C GLU A 6 8.39 -5.97 9.10
N LYS A 7 8.09 -7.15 8.53
CA LYS A 7 8.49 -7.47 7.16
C LYS A 7 7.93 -6.46 6.15
N LEU A 8 6.61 -6.20 6.19
CA LEU A 8 5.97 -5.23 5.28
C LEU A 8 6.55 -3.83 5.43
N PHE A 9 6.85 -3.40 6.66
CA PHE A 9 7.44 -2.09 6.91
C PHE A 9 8.85 -1.96 6.29
N LEU A 10 9.67 -3.01 6.38
CA LEU A 10 10.99 -3.04 5.73
C LEU A 10 10.86 -3.00 4.21
N GLU A 11 9.94 -3.79 3.64
CA GLU A 11 9.67 -3.81 2.20
C GLU A 11 9.23 -2.42 1.70
N LEU A 12 8.29 -1.76 2.38
CA LEU A 12 7.83 -0.40 2.05
C LEU A 12 8.97 0.63 2.07
N ARG A 13 9.86 0.56 3.08
CA ARG A 13 11.01 1.47 3.16
C ARG A 13 11.99 1.24 2.02
N GLN A 14 12.26 -0.01 1.67
CA GLN A 14 13.10 -0.32 0.52
C GLN A 14 12.48 0.21 -0.78
N THR A 15 11.19 -0.06 -1.01
CA THR A 15 10.49 0.42 -2.22
C THR A 15 10.45 1.94 -2.30
N LYS A 16 10.27 2.63 -1.16
CA LYS A 16 10.38 4.10 -1.08
C LYS A 16 11.72 4.58 -1.62
N GLU A 17 12.82 4.04 -1.11
CA GLU A 17 14.17 4.43 -1.54
C GLU A 17 14.39 4.16 -3.03
N GLU A 18 13.91 3.03 -3.54
CA GLU A 18 14.00 2.68 -4.96
C GLU A 18 13.24 3.67 -5.86
N ILE A 19 12.04 4.08 -5.45
CA ILE A 19 11.22 5.05 -6.19
C ILE A 19 11.84 6.44 -6.12
N GLU A 20 12.30 6.89 -4.95
CA GLU A 20 12.96 8.19 -4.78
C GLU A 20 14.22 8.28 -5.65
N ASN A 21 15.06 7.24 -5.63
CA ASN A 21 16.24 7.14 -6.50
C ASN A 21 15.85 7.17 -7.98
N SER A 22 14.77 6.47 -8.36
CA SER A 22 14.26 6.45 -9.73
C SER A 22 13.75 7.81 -10.19
N LEU A 23 13.07 8.55 -9.31
CA LEU A 23 12.58 9.90 -9.59
C LEU A 23 13.73 10.90 -9.72
N GLN A 24 14.75 10.82 -8.86
CA GLN A 24 15.93 11.70 -8.93
C GLN A 24 16.72 11.51 -10.23
N LYS A 25 16.85 10.27 -10.72
CA LYS A 25 17.55 9.97 -11.98
C LYS A 25 16.79 10.45 -13.23
N LYS A 26 15.47 10.64 -13.14
CA LYS A 26 14.63 11.06 -14.27
C LYS A 26 14.61 12.59 -14.39
N GLN A 27 15.26 13.12 -15.42
CA GLN A 27 15.38 14.57 -15.65
C GLN A 27 14.11 15.22 -16.24
N LYS A 28 13.15 14.44 -16.78
CA LYS A 28 11.93 14.96 -17.43
C LYS A 28 10.68 14.39 -16.80
N GLN A 29 9.67 15.24 -16.60
CA GLN A 29 8.32 14.79 -16.26
C GLN A 29 7.73 13.97 -17.40
N SER A 30 7.14 12.82 -17.06
CA SER A 30 6.45 11.90 -17.95
C SER A 30 5.24 11.30 -17.23
N TRP A 31 4.38 10.59 -17.96
CA TRP A 31 3.28 9.83 -17.36
C TRP A 31 3.81 8.87 -16.26
N LEU A 32 4.97 8.24 -16.49
CA LEU A 32 5.61 7.35 -15.53
C LEU A 32 6.06 8.07 -14.25
N THR A 33 6.63 9.30 -14.34
CA THR A 33 7.01 10.03 -13.12
C THR A 33 5.79 10.46 -12.32
N SER A 34 4.64 10.65 -12.97
CA SER A 34 3.37 10.94 -12.29
C SER A 34 2.87 9.72 -11.51
N ILE A 35 2.94 8.52 -12.10
CA ILE A 35 2.61 7.26 -11.42
C ILE A 35 3.56 7.01 -10.25
N LEU A 36 4.87 7.15 -10.46
CA LEU A 36 5.85 6.94 -9.39
C LEU A 36 5.65 7.90 -8.20
N LYS A 37 5.22 9.15 -8.46
CA LYS A 37 4.89 10.09 -7.39
C LYS A 37 3.62 9.71 -6.63
N ALA A 38 2.60 9.19 -7.33
CA ALA A 38 1.39 8.70 -6.71
C ALA A 38 1.70 7.49 -5.81
N GLU A 39 2.44 6.51 -6.33
CA GLU A 39 2.90 5.34 -5.58
C GLU A 39 3.72 5.74 -4.35
N LEU A 40 4.66 6.68 -4.51
CA LEU A 40 5.45 7.20 -3.39
C LEU A 40 4.58 7.86 -2.31
N ALA A 41 3.50 8.55 -2.69
CA ALA A 41 2.57 9.15 -1.74
C ALA A 41 1.83 8.06 -0.94
N ASP A 42 1.39 6.99 -1.59
CA ASP A 42 0.71 5.87 -0.94
C ASP A 42 1.64 5.10 -0.01
N ILE A 43 2.89 4.85 -0.43
CA ILE A 43 3.93 4.23 0.42
C ILE A 43 4.24 5.10 1.64
N ASN A 44 4.41 6.42 1.47
CA ASN A 44 4.66 7.32 2.60
C ASN A 44 3.49 7.32 3.58
N SER A 45 2.26 7.31 3.08
CA SER A 45 1.06 7.20 3.92
C SER A 45 1.04 5.88 4.71
N ALA A 46 1.36 4.75 4.06
CA ALA A 46 1.43 3.45 4.72
C ALA A 46 2.52 3.40 5.82
N ILE A 47 3.71 3.93 5.54
CA ILE A 47 4.82 4.06 6.51
C ILE A 47 4.38 4.91 7.72
N GLN A 48 3.74 6.05 7.48
CA GLN A 48 3.23 6.90 8.55
C GLN A 48 2.21 6.16 9.43
N LYS A 49 1.31 5.35 8.84
CA LYS A 49 0.38 4.52 9.62
C LYS A 49 1.08 3.50 10.50
N PHE A 50 2.21 2.94 10.06
CA PHE A 50 3.02 2.07 10.92
C PHE A 50 3.58 2.84 12.12
N GLU A 51 4.15 4.02 11.88
CA GLU A 51 4.73 4.88 12.92
C GLU A 51 3.68 5.34 13.94
N GLU A 52 2.46 5.61 13.49
CA GLU A 52 1.32 5.97 14.34
C GLU A 52 0.63 4.76 15.01
N GLY A 53 1.02 3.53 14.69
CA GLY A 53 0.38 2.32 15.19
C GLY A 53 -1.04 2.07 14.64
N LYS A 54 -1.41 2.71 13.53
CA LYS A 54 -2.71 2.60 12.86
C LYS A 54 -2.69 1.74 11.59
N PHE A 55 -1.58 1.07 11.32
CA PHE A 55 -1.45 0.25 10.12
C PHE A 55 -2.50 -0.88 10.11
N GLY A 56 -3.13 -1.08 8.95
CA GLY A 56 -4.21 -2.04 8.78
C GLY A 56 -5.57 -1.58 9.28
N GLN A 57 -5.72 -0.32 9.71
CA GLN A 57 -7.03 0.26 10.01
C GLN A 57 -7.62 0.90 8.75
N CYS A 58 -8.87 0.56 8.43
CA CYS A 58 -9.65 1.14 7.35
C CYS A 58 -9.91 2.64 7.64
N GLU A 59 -9.54 3.52 6.70
CA GLU A 59 -9.67 4.96 6.87
C GLU A 59 -11.13 5.44 6.90
N THR A 60 -12.05 4.67 6.31
CA THR A 60 -13.47 5.04 6.22
C THR A 60 -14.32 4.47 7.35
N SER A 61 -14.13 3.18 7.72
CA SER A 61 -14.93 2.53 8.77
C SER A 61 -14.22 2.44 10.12
N GLY A 62 -12.89 2.56 10.16
CA GLY A 62 -12.08 2.33 11.36
C GLY A 62 -11.89 0.85 11.73
N GLU A 63 -12.46 -0.08 10.96
CA GLU A 63 -12.30 -1.53 11.14
C GLU A 63 -10.93 -2.01 10.68
N PHE A 64 -10.55 -3.23 11.05
CA PHE A 64 -9.31 -3.82 10.57
C PHE A 64 -9.44 -4.37 9.15
N ILE A 65 -8.52 -3.97 8.30
CA ILE A 65 -8.32 -4.54 6.97
C ILE A 65 -7.75 -5.95 7.13
N PRO A 66 -8.29 -6.95 6.42
CA PRO A 66 -7.81 -8.32 6.49
C PRO A 66 -6.31 -8.46 6.22
N GLU A 67 -5.64 -9.30 7.02
CA GLU A 67 -4.19 -9.47 6.98
C GLU A 67 -3.69 -9.91 5.59
N ASP A 68 -4.40 -10.85 4.96
CA ASP A 68 -4.00 -11.36 3.65
C ASP A 68 -4.13 -10.31 2.53
N LEU A 69 -5.03 -9.35 2.70
CA LEU A 69 -5.14 -8.21 1.81
C LEU A 69 -3.98 -7.23 2.03
N LEU A 70 -3.59 -6.98 3.28
CA LEU A 70 -2.41 -6.17 3.61
C LEU A 70 -1.10 -6.81 3.14
N LYS A 71 -1.00 -8.14 3.13
CA LYS A 71 0.14 -8.86 2.53
C LYS A 71 0.21 -8.68 1.02
N MET A 72 -0.95 -8.59 0.36
CA MET A 72 -1.02 -8.43 -1.10
C MET A 72 -0.79 -6.97 -1.52
N ILE A 73 -1.40 -6.03 -0.78
CA ILE A 73 -1.42 -4.61 -1.09
C ILE A 73 -1.22 -3.84 0.23
N PRO A 74 0.03 -3.63 0.68
CA PRO A 74 0.31 -2.99 1.96
C PRO A 74 -0.03 -1.49 2.00
N THR A 75 -0.32 -0.89 0.84
CA THR A 75 -0.70 0.52 0.70
C THR A 75 -2.21 0.76 0.69
N ILE A 76 -3.03 -0.30 0.81
CA ILE A 76 -4.49 -0.19 0.83
C ILE A 76 -4.97 0.66 2.00
N LYS A 77 -5.97 1.51 1.75
CA LYS A 77 -6.44 2.53 2.71
C LYS A 77 -7.81 2.19 3.29
N SER A 78 -8.68 1.61 2.47
CA SER A 78 -10.06 1.32 2.86
C SER A 78 -10.54 -0.01 2.30
N LEU A 79 -11.57 -0.58 2.93
CA LEU A 79 -12.28 -1.73 2.34
C LEU A 79 -12.97 -1.36 1.03
N LYS A 80 -13.29 -0.09 0.79
CA LYS A 80 -13.85 0.31 -0.50
C LYS A 80 -12.86 0.10 -1.66
N ASP A 81 -11.56 0.17 -1.38
CA ASP A 81 -10.52 -0.09 -2.37
C ASP A 81 -10.62 -1.55 -2.91
N THR A 82 -11.30 -2.46 -2.19
CA THR A 82 -11.53 -3.82 -2.68
C THR A 82 -12.59 -3.90 -3.77
N GLU A 83 -13.52 -2.94 -3.87
CA GLU A 83 -14.52 -2.90 -4.95
C GLU A 83 -13.81 -2.79 -6.32
N ASP A 84 -12.78 -1.93 -6.39
CA ASP A 84 -11.94 -1.80 -7.59
C ASP A 84 -11.14 -3.09 -7.85
N LEU A 85 -10.63 -3.72 -6.78
CA LEU A 85 -9.90 -4.99 -6.90
C LEU A 85 -10.79 -6.09 -7.45
N GLU A 86 -12.02 -6.27 -6.97
CA GLU A 86 -12.94 -7.28 -7.50
C GLU A 86 -13.23 -7.10 -9.00
N TYR A 87 -13.29 -5.85 -9.46
CA TYR A 87 -13.53 -5.57 -10.86
C TYR A 87 -12.33 -5.94 -11.75
N TYR A 88 -11.11 -5.59 -11.35
CA TYR A 88 -9.91 -5.79 -12.16
C TYR A 88 -9.20 -7.13 -11.91
N TYR A 89 -9.21 -7.63 -10.68
CA TYR A 89 -8.55 -8.86 -10.24
C TYR A 89 -9.37 -10.08 -10.63
N LYS A 90 -8.87 -10.89 -11.57
CA LYS A 90 -9.60 -12.02 -12.15
C LYS A 90 -9.45 -13.35 -11.37
N LYS A 91 -8.88 -13.30 -10.17
CA LYS A 91 -8.83 -14.44 -9.25
C LYS A 91 -9.77 -14.16 -8.08
N PRO A 92 -10.45 -15.19 -7.53
CA PRO A 92 -11.26 -14.98 -6.34
C PRO A 92 -10.36 -14.44 -5.23
N LEU A 93 -10.74 -13.30 -4.67
CA LEU A 93 -10.25 -12.91 -3.36
C LEU A 93 -10.73 -14.00 -2.39
N SER A 94 -9.83 -14.55 -1.59
CA SER A 94 -10.13 -15.64 -0.64
C SER A 94 -11.45 -15.37 0.11
N SER A 95 -12.27 -16.38 0.34
CA SER A 95 -13.58 -16.24 1.00
C SER A 95 -13.50 -15.76 2.46
N ALA A 96 -12.31 -15.43 2.96
CA ALA A 96 -12.07 -14.79 4.26
C ALA A 96 -12.23 -13.26 4.22
N PHE A 97 -12.57 -12.67 3.08
CA PHE A 97 -12.69 -11.21 2.88
C PHE A 97 -14.14 -10.69 2.78
N LEU A 98 -15.14 -11.57 2.90
CA LEU A 98 -16.58 -11.24 2.94
C LEU A 98 -17.16 -11.51 4.32
#